data_AF-A0A7Y3DTW5-F1
#
_entry.id   AF-A0A7Y3DTW5-F1
#
_cell.length_a   1.000
_cell.length_b   1.000
_cell.length_c   1.000
_cell.angle_alpha   90.00
_cell.angle_beta   90.00
_cell.angle_gamma   90.00
#
_symmetry.space_group_name_H-M   'P 1'
#
loop_
_entity.id
_entity.type
_entity.pdbx_description
1 polymer ?
#
loop_
_entity_poly.entity_id
_entity_poly.type
_entity_poly.pdbx_seq_one_letter_code
_entity_poly.pdbx_strand_id
1 'polypeptide(L)'
;MGEISGGELLVRCLHAEGVRYIHGITDGTYMMVIEALERLGQDLGIRLIVPRHEAAAAHACDAYTRVTGDPAVVMACAGPGAANLLAGLMCAQAEGSPVVAVTTTRRSDISDSYFHQGGMQVSRH
;
A
#
# COMPACT_ATOMS: atom_id res chain seq x y z
N MET A 1 -21.57 -3.68 -18.11
CA MET A 1 -20.77 -3.67 -16.86
C MET A 1 -19.94 -2.40 -16.93
N GLY A 2 -20.08 -1.47 -15.97
CA GLY A 2 -19.31 -0.22 -16.00
C GLY A 2 -17.82 -0.51 -15.84
N GLU A 3 -16.96 0.20 -16.57
CA GLU A 3 -15.51 0.13 -16.37
C GLU A 3 -15.16 0.81 -15.04
N ILE A 4 -14.49 0.09 -14.14
CA ILE A 4 -13.94 0.64 -12.89
C ILE A 4 -12.42 0.63 -12.96
N SER A 5 -11.76 1.58 -12.30
CA SER A 5 -10.30 1.60 -12.25
C SER A 5 -9.77 0.48 -11.36
N GLY A 6 -8.53 0.05 -11.60
CA GLY A 6 -7.87 -0.94 -10.73
C GLY A 6 -7.75 -0.48 -9.28
N GLY A 7 -7.61 0.83 -9.04
CA GLY A 7 -7.59 1.41 -7.70
C GLY A 7 -8.94 1.32 -7.01
N GLU A 8 -10.05 1.58 -7.72
CA GLU A 8 -11.40 1.38 -7.18
C GLU A 8 -11.65 -0.09 -6.86
N LEU A 9 -11.29 -1.00 -7.76
CA LEU A 9 -11.42 -2.43 -7.53
C LEU A 9 -10.67 -2.86 -6.27
N LEU A 10 -9.41 -2.41 -6.11
CA LEU A 10 -8.60 -2.71 -4.93
C LEU A 10 -9.28 -2.21 -3.65
N VAL A 11 -9.72 -0.95 -3.60
CA VAL A 11 -10.37 -0.37 -2.42
C VAL A 11 -11.64 -1.14 -2.04
N ARG A 12 -12.46 -1.53 -3.03
CA ARG A 12 -13.67 -2.33 -2.79
C ARG A 12 -13.35 -3.72 -2.25
N CYS A 13 -12.32 -4.38 -2.78
CA CYS A 13 -11.86 -5.67 -2.27
C CYS A 13 -11.37 -5.55 -0.83
N LEU A 14 -10.53 -4.56 -0.52
CA LEU A 14 -10.03 -4.35 0.84
C LEU A 14 -11.16 -4.07 1.82
N HIS A 15 -12.14 -3.26 1.43
CA HIS A 15 -13.35 -3.03 2.23
C HIS A 15 -14.14 -4.33 2.48
N ALA A 16 -14.32 -5.17 1.44
CA ALA A 16 -15.03 -6.45 1.58
C ALA A 16 -14.32 -7.42 2.54
N GLU A 17 -12.99 -7.34 2.64
CA GLU A 17 -12.17 -8.08 3.61
C GLU A 17 -12.13 -7.43 5.01
N GLY A 18 -12.94 -6.39 5.26
CA GLY A 18 -13.05 -5.74 6.56
C GLY A 18 -11.96 -4.70 6.87
N VAL A 19 -11.14 -4.31 5.89
CA VAL A 19 -10.12 -3.28 6.08
C VAL A 19 -10.77 -1.91 6.23
N ARG A 20 -10.50 -1.25 7.36
CA ARG A 20 -10.99 0.12 7.66
C ARG A 20 -9.92 1.19 7.49
N TYR A 21 -8.66 0.83 7.66
CA TYR A 21 -7.54 1.77 7.59
C TYR A 21 -6.46 1.24 6.65
N ILE A 22 -6.04 2.12 5.75
CA ILE A 22 -4.88 1.91 4.89
C ILE A 22 -3.82 2.92 5.32
N HIS A 23 -2.63 2.46 5.68
CA HIS A 23 -1.52 3.34 6.02
C HIS A 23 -0.60 3.49 4.83
N GLY A 24 -0.30 4.72 4.41
CA GLY A 24 0.61 4.94 3.30
C GLY A 24 0.93 6.40 3.10
N ILE A 25 2.14 6.66 2.65
CA ILE A 25 2.55 8.00 2.21
C ILE A 25 1.97 8.22 0.82
N THR A 26 1.45 9.41 0.51
CA THR A 26 0.96 9.71 -0.84
C THR A 26 2.10 9.66 -1.85
N ASP A 27 1.94 8.88 -2.92
CA ASP A 27 2.93 8.75 -4.00
C ASP A 27 2.22 8.62 -5.36
N GLY A 28 2.84 9.11 -6.43
CA GLY A 28 2.27 9.09 -7.77
C GLY A 28 2.08 7.69 -8.37
N THR A 29 2.84 6.69 -7.90
CA THR A 29 2.83 5.32 -8.45
C THR A 29 1.54 4.55 -8.15
N TYR A 30 0.78 4.93 -7.12
CA TYR A 30 -0.51 4.35 -6.76
C TYR A 30 -1.60 5.42 -6.57
N MET A 31 -1.49 6.54 -7.28
CA MET A 31 -2.46 7.64 -7.20
C MET A 31 -3.90 7.17 -7.45
N MET A 32 -4.11 6.19 -8.35
CA MET A 32 -5.44 5.64 -8.62
C MET A 32 -6.13 5.03 -7.38
N VAL A 33 -5.36 4.56 -6.39
CA VAL A 33 -5.90 4.02 -5.13
C VAL A 33 -6.31 5.16 -4.22
N ILE A 34 -5.52 6.23 -4.17
CA ILE A 34 -5.78 7.42 -3.37
C ILE A 34 -7.03 8.14 -3.88
N GLU A 35 -7.14 8.34 -5.20
CA GLU A 35 -8.34 8.90 -5.84
C GLU A 35 -9.59 8.06 -5.54
N ALA A 36 -9.47 6.74 -5.53
CA ALA A 36 -10.56 5.85 -5.16
C ALA A 36 -10.96 5.98 -3.68
N LEU A 37 -9.99 6.10 -2.77
CA LEU A 37 -10.23 6.33 -1.34
C LEU A 37 -10.87 7.70 -1.09
N GLU A 38 -10.47 8.74 -1.81
CA GLU A 38 -11.10 10.06 -1.70
C GLU A 38 -12.57 10.03 -2.13
N ARG A 39 -12.88 9.34 -3.23
CA ARG A 39 -14.25 9.27 -3.76
C ARG A 39 -15.17 8.32 -3.00
N LEU A 40 -14.66 7.16 -2.58
CA LEU A 40 -15.47 6.08 -2.01
C LEU A 40 -15.27 5.88 -0.51
N GLY A 41 -14.23 6.47 0.07
CA GLY A 41 -13.79 6.15 1.43
C GLY A 41 -14.82 6.47 2.50
N GLN A 42 -15.58 7.58 2.34
CA GLN A 42 -16.65 7.92 3.27
C GLN A 42 -17.79 6.90 3.24
N ASP A 43 -18.27 6.56 2.04
CA ASP A 43 -19.38 5.60 1.86
C ASP A 43 -19.01 4.19 2.32
N LEU A 44 -17.76 3.78 2.09
CA LEU A 44 -17.24 2.47 2.47
C LEU A 44 -16.68 2.43 3.90
N GLY A 45 -16.58 3.56 4.60
CA GLY A 45 -15.95 3.63 5.92
C GLY A 45 -14.48 3.23 5.95
N ILE A 46 -13.75 3.40 4.83
CA ILE A 46 -12.32 3.12 4.70
C ILE A 46 -11.53 4.42 4.59
N ARG A 47 -10.41 4.54 5.32
CA ARG A 47 -9.66 5.79 5.44
C ARG A 47 -8.17 5.59 5.19
N LEU A 48 -7.57 6.52 4.46
CA LEU A 48 -6.12 6.64 4.33
C LEU A 48 -5.54 7.34 5.57
N ILE A 49 -4.56 6.70 6.21
CA ILE A 49 -3.73 7.29 7.26
C ILE A 49 -2.38 7.59 6.64
N VAL A 50 -1.93 8.86 6.75
CA VAL A 50 -0.71 9.35 6.11
C VAL A 50 0.40 9.53 7.16
N PRO A 51 1.24 8.51 7.40
CA PRO A 51 2.40 8.64 8.26
C PRO A 51 3.51 9.49 7.61
N ARG A 52 4.55 9.81 8.38
CA ARG A 52 5.73 10.54 7.88
C ARG A 52 6.88 9.64 7.45
N HIS A 53 6.78 8.33 7.69
CA HIS A 53 7.78 7.34 7.32
C HIS A 53 7.10 5.97 7.16
N GLU A 54 7.55 5.16 6.20
CA GLU A 54 6.93 3.85 5.89
C GLU A 54 7.15 2.84 7.03
N ALA A 55 8.33 2.85 7.67
CA ALA A 55 8.55 2.07 8.90
C ALA A 55 7.50 2.36 9.98
N ALA A 56 7.18 3.65 10.22
CA ALA A 56 6.13 4.03 11.16
C ALA A 56 4.73 3.57 10.69
N ALA A 57 4.48 3.57 9.38
CA ALA A 57 3.26 3.02 8.79
C ALA A 57 3.07 1.54 9.13
N ALA A 58 4.11 0.73 8.91
CA ALA A 58 4.08 -0.72 9.13
C ALA A 58 3.93 -1.06 10.62
N HIS A 59 4.67 -0.38 11.50
CA HIS A 59 4.51 -0.58 12.96
C HIS A 59 3.13 -0.13 13.47
N ALA A 60 2.55 0.93 12.91
CA ALA A 60 1.20 1.34 13.27
C ALA A 60 0.15 0.30 12.85
N CYS A 61 0.35 -0.36 11.69
CA CYS A 61 -0.51 -1.47 11.26
C CYS A 61 -0.42 -2.65 12.24
N ASP A 62 0.79 -3.09 12.60
CA ASP A 62 0.99 -4.14 13.60
C ASP A 62 0.30 -3.82 14.93
N ALA A 63 0.48 -2.60 15.44
CA ALA A 63 -0.20 -2.16 16.65
C ALA A 63 -1.74 -2.17 16.50
N TYR A 64 -2.26 -1.70 15.37
CA TYR A 64 -3.69 -1.67 15.09
C TYR A 64 -4.30 -3.08 15.08
N THR A 65 -3.68 -4.02 14.36
CA THR A 65 -4.21 -5.39 14.28
C THR A 65 -4.22 -6.07 15.64
N ARG A 66 -3.22 -5.80 16.48
CA ARG A 66 -3.13 -6.38 17.84
C ARG A 66 -4.16 -5.79 18.79
N VAL A 67 -4.48 -4.51 18.67
CA VAL A 67 -5.44 -3.83 19.55
C VAL A 67 -6.87 -4.16 19.16
N THR A 68 -7.15 -4.30 17.86
CA THR A 68 -8.53 -4.42 17.35
C THR A 68 -8.92 -5.83 16.95
N GLY A 69 -7.96 -6.67 16.56
CA GLY A 69 -8.21 -7.95 15.90
C GLY A 69 -8.58 -7.82 14.42
N ASP A 70 -8.70 -6.60 13.88
CA ASP A 70 -9.03 -6.35 12.48
C ASP A 70 -7.76 -6.35 11.60
N PRO A 71 -7.86 -6.73 10.30
CA PRO A 71 -6.73 -6.65 9.38
C PRO A 71 -6.34 -5.20 9.05
N ALA A 72 -5.05 -5.01 8.75
CA ALA A 72 -4.50 -3.71 8.35
C ALA A 72 -3.74 -3.81 7.02
N VAL A 73 -3.78 -2.72 6.26
CA VAL A 73 -3.05 -2.61 5.00
C VAL A 73 -2.06 -1.48 5.09
N VAL A 74 -0.82 -1.75 4.68
CA VAL A 74 0.22 -0.73 4.48
C VAL A 74 0.60 -0.64 3.01
N MET A 75 0.72 0.58 2.49
CA MET A 75 1.11 0.86 1.11
C MET A 75 2.41 1.65 1.04
N ALA A 76 3.25 1.31 0.06
CA ALA A 76 4.44 2.08 -0.26
C ALA A 76 4.82 1.97 -1.74
N CYS A 77 5.58 2.95 -2.24
CA CYS A 77 6.08 2.92 -3.61
C CYS A 77 7.20 1.90 -3.76
N ALA A 78 7.55 1.58 -5.02
CA ALA A 78 8.66 0.70 -5.32
C ALA A 78 9.98 1.26 -4.77
N GLY A 79 10.93 0.38 -4.43
CA GLY A 79 12.27 0.80 -4.00
C GLY A 79 12.33 1.18 -2.51
N PRO A 80 12.78 2.39 -2.14
CA PRO A 80 13.02 2.74 -0.75
C PRO A 80 11.77 2.68 0.12
N GLY A 81 10.60 3.07 -0.43
CA GLY A 81 9.34 2.98 0.30
C GLY A 81 9.02 1.55 0.72
N ALA A 82 9.04 0.61 -0.23
CA ALA A 82 8.87 -0.81 0.04
C ALA A 82 9.92 -1.38 1.01
N ALA A 83 11.20 -1.01 0.85
CA ALA A 83 12.27 -1.46 1.74
C ALA A 83 12.07 -0.96 3.17
N ASN A 84 11.61 0.27 3.35
CA ASN A 84 11.35 0.87 4.66
C ASN A 84 10.20 0.19 5.41
N LEU A 85 9.31 -0.54 4.74
CA LEU A 85 8.27 -1.35 5.40
C LEU A 85 8.84 -2.59 6.10
N LEU A 86 10.00 -3.09 5.68
CA LEU A 86 10.52 -4.39 6.11
C LEU A 86 10.62 -4.52 7.63
N ALA A 87 11.16 -3.50 8.32
CA ALA A 87 11.31 -3.55 9.77
C ALA A 87 9.98 -3.81 10.49
N GLY A 88 8.92 -3.07 10.13
CA GLY A 88 7.60 -3.25 10.74
C GLY A 88 6.91 -4.55 10.31
N LEU A 89 7.09 -4.98 9.06
CA LEU A 89 6.54 -6.25 8.58
C LEU A 89 7.20 -7.48 9.23
N MET A 90 8.51 -7.41 9.52
CA MET A 90 9.20 -8.47 10.26
C MET A 90 8.64 -8.59 11.69
N CYS A 91 8.35 -7.47 12.36
CA CYS A 91 7.67 -7.49 13.65
C CYS A 91 6.27 -8.10 13.53
N ALA A 92 5.46 -7.63 12.58
CA ALA A 92 4.11 -8.16 12.36
C ALA A 92 4.13 -9.67 12.10
N GLN A 93 5.08 -10.17 11.30
CA GLN A 93 5.23 -11.60 11.03
C GLN A 93 5.59 -12.36 12.30
N ALA A 94 6.59 -11.89 13.05
CA ALA A 94 7.02 -12.54 14.29
C ALA A 94 5.89 -12.64 15.33
N GLU A 95 5.01 -11.64 15.39
CA GLU A 95 3.86 -11.58 16.31
C GLU A 95 2.59 -12.25 15.75
N GLY A 96 2.60 -12.69 14.48
CA GLY A 96 1.43 -13.29 13.83
C GLY A 96 0.31 -12.30 13.49
N SER A 97 0.63 -11.01 13.37
CA SER A 97 -0.31 -9.93 13.06
C SER A 97 -0.76 -9.96 11.58
N PRO A 98 -2.07 -9.87 11.28
CA PRO A 98 -2.60 -9.88 9.91
C PRO A 98 -2.41 -8.53 9.19
N VAL A 99 -1.17 -8.24 8.80
CA VAL A 99 -0.80 -7.04 8.03
C VAL A 99 -0.52 -7.40 6.57
N VAL A 100 -1.18 -6.72 5.64
CA VAL A 100 -0.94 -6.85 4.20
C VAL A 100 -0.14 -5.65 3.70
N ALA A 101 1.00 -5.92 3.06
CA ALA A 101 1.79 -4.90 2.38
C ALA A 101 1.46 -4.88 0.88
N VAL A 102 1.03 -3.72 0.38
CA VAL A 102 0.81 -3.50 -1.05
C VAL A 102 1.87 -2.53 -1.55
N THR A 103 2.67 -2.98 -2.51
CA THR A 103 3.71 -2.15 -3.11
C THR A 103 3.51 -2.06 -4.61
N THR A 104 3.94 -0.95 -5.19
CA THR A 104 3.96 -0.81 -6.63
C THR A 104 5.22 -1.43 -7.21
N THR A 105 5.14 -1.87 -8.46
CA THR A 105 6.30 -2.19 -9.28
C THR A 105 6.22 -1.46 -10.61
N ARG A 106 7.35 -1.32 -11.29
CA ARG A 106 7.37 -0.87 -12.69
C ARG A 106 6.78 -1.96 -13.57
N ARG A 107 6.33 -1.57 -14.77
CA ARG A 107 5.97 -2.54 -15.80
C ARG A 107 7.19 -3.42 -16.11
N SER A 108 6.95 -4.71 -16.34
CA SER A 108 8.01 -5.72 -16.51
C SER A 108 8.94 -5.37 -17.66
N ASP A 109 8.40 -4.85 -18.77
CA ASP A 109 9.17 -4.40 -19.93
C ASP A 109 10.20 -3.30 -19.60
N ILE A 110 9.88 -2.42 -18.65
CA ILE A 110 10.81 -1.41 -18.15
C ILE A 110 11.77 -2.04 -17.13
N SER A 111 11.26 -2.82 -16.18
CA SER A 111 12.08 -3.42 -15.13
C SER A 111 13.19 -4.31 -15.70
N ASP A 112 12.87 -5.15 -16.69
CA ASP A 112 13.79 -6.12 -17.28
C ASP A 112 14.82 -5.44 -18.19
N SER A 113 14.45 -4.34 -18.83
CA SER A 113 15.33 -3.59 -19.74
C SER A 113 16.48 -2.87 -19.04
N TYR A 114 16.33 -2.56 -17.74
CA TYR A 114 17.30 -1.75 -16.98
C TYR A 114 17.89 -2.49 -15.79
N PHE A 115 17.90 -3.83 -15.82
CA PHE A 115 18.46 -4.67 -14.75
C PHE A 115 19.88 -4.25 -14.36
N HIS A 116 20.71 -3.89 -15.36
CA HIS A 116 22.10 -3.46 -15.13
C HIS A 116 22.27 -1.99 -14.72
N GLN A 117 21.23 -1.16 -14.85
CA GLN A 117 21.31 0.30 -14.61
C GLN A 117 20.55 0.77 -13.36
N GLY A 118 19.87 -0.15 -12.66
CA GLY A 118 19.01 0.19 -11.54
C GLY A 118 17.70 0.83 -12.04
N GLY A 119 16.62 0.04 -12.07
CA GLY A 119 15.33 0.43 -12.64
C GLY A 119 14.51 1.48 -11.87
N MET A 120 15.08 2.16 -10.87
CA MET A 120 14.29 3.03 -9.98
C MET A 120 13.88 4.36 -10.63
N GLN A 121 14.65 4.89 -11.59
CA GLN A 121 14.40 6.24 -12.14
C GLN A 121 14.82 6.44 -13.61
N VAL A 122 14.55 5.46 -14.44
CA VAL A 122 14.81 5.54 -15.89
C VAL A 122 13.59 6.12 -16.61
N SER A 123 13.71 7.37 -17.05
CA SER A 123 12.79 8.01 -18.00
C SER A 123 13.19 7.62 -19.42
N ARG A 124 12.25 7.10 -20.21
CA ARG A 124 12.43 7.04 -21.68
C ARG A 124 12.23 8.46 -22.20
N HIS A 125 13.33 9.16 -22.47
CA HIS A 125 13.34 10.27 -23.42
C HIS A 125 13.53 9.71 -24.82
#